data_AF-A0A7Y5NDL8-F1
#
_entry.id   AF-A0A7Y5NDL8-F1
#
_cell.length_a   1.000
_cell.length_b   1.000
_cell.length_c   1.000
_cell.angle_alpha   90.00
_cell.angle_beta   90.00
_cell.angle_gamma   90.00
#
_symmetry.space_group_name_H-M   'P 1'
#
loop_
_entity.id
_entity.type
_entity.pdbx_description
1 polymer ?
#
loop_
_entity_poly.entity_id
_entity_poly.type
_entity_poly.pdbx_seq_one_letter_code
_entity_poly.pdbx_strand_id
1 'polypeptide(L)'
;MHRIAPMFTIVAVAALAGCDLPRDPDGTLKRVRGGTMRVGMVVDTPWVTDSGDGAGGIERTIVDDLSRELGAKVEWHRGSAEQLLDSLHERELDLVIGGFTTQSPWKQQVALTKAYYTDTLMLHGKRTEQPHAVAVAPGENAWQVAVERVLRGKRNEFPTLRRAAGR
;
A
#
# COMPACT_ATOMS: atom_id res chain seq x y z
N MET A 1 -67.73 -25.61 11.90
CA MET A 1 -67.38 -24.19 11.69
C MET A 1 -66.53 -23.78 12.89
N HIS A 2 -65.21 -23.76 12.86
CA HIS A 2 -64.38 -22.66 12.34
C HIS A 2 -63.01 -23.18 11.87
N ARG A 3 -62.61 -22.77 10.67
CA ARG A 3 -61.26 -22.83 10.11
C ARG A 3 -60.49 -21.64 10.64
N ILE A 4 -59.20 -21.77 11.04
CA ILE A 4 -58.11 -20.84 10.65
C ILE A 4 -56.79 -21.62 10.66
N ALA A 5 -56.07 -21.52 9.55
CA ALA A 5 -54.86 -22.22 9.15
C ALA A 5 -53.59 -21.67 9.86
N PRO A 6 -52.42 -22.36 9.80
CA PRO A 6 -51.21 -21.92 10.47
C PRO A 6 -50.65 -20.68 9.77
N MET A 7 -50.55 -19.58 10.51
CA MET A 7 -49.98 -18.33 10.02
C MET A 7 -48.45 -18.47 9.98
N PHE A 8 -47.96 -18.85 8.81
CA PHE A 8 -46.58 -18.65 8.35
C PHE A 8 -46.14 -17.22 8.69
N THR A 9 -45.31 -17.06 9.72
CA THR A 9 -44.50 -15.85 9.88
C THR A 9 -43.12 -16.18 9.36
N ILE A 10 -42.95 -15.98 8.04
CA ILE A 10 -41.65 -15.89 7.39
C ILE A 10 -41.00 -14.62 7.92
N VAL A 11 -40.14 -14.75 8.93
CA VAL A 11 -39.18 -13.69 9.27
C VAL A 11 -38.06 -13.77 8.24
N ALA A 12 -38.20 -12.95 7.20
CA ALA A 12 -37.25 -12.82 6.12
C ALA A 12 -35.93 -12.21 6.63
N VAL A 13 -34.91 -13.06 6.64
CA VAL A 13 -33.48 -12.82 6.34
C VAL A 13 -33.12 -11.36 6.01
N ALA A 14 -32.51 -10.64 6.96
CA ALA A 14 -31.88 -9.34 6.72
C ALA A 14 -30.65 -9.09 7.63
N ALA A 15 -29.79 -10.11 7.84
CA ALA A 15 -28.61 -9.97 8.71
C ALA A 15 -27.35 -10.71 8.17
N LEU A 16 -27.04 -10.60 6.88
CA LEU A 16 -25.83 -11.19 6.27
C LEU A 16 -24.92 -10.17 5.55
N ALA A 17 -25.12 -8.87 5.73
CA ALA A 17 -24.23 -7.87 5.15
C ALA A 17 -23.12 -7.49 6.14
N GLY A 18 -22.05 -8.28 6.21
CA GLY A 18 -20.80 -7.82 6.82
C GLY A 18 -19.97 -8.86 7.60
N CYS A 19 -19.75 -10.06 7.07
CA CYS A 19 -18.74 -10.95 7.63
C CYS A 19 -17.45 -10.83 6.80
N ASP A 20 -16.50 -10.04 7.30
CA ASP A 20 -15.06 -10.08 6.96
C ASP A 20 -14.58 -9.36 5.68
N LEU A 21 -15.06 -8.14 5.42
CA LEU A 21 -14.33 -7.22 4.54
C LEU A 21 -13.07 -6.71 5.25
N PRO A 22 -11.94 -6.53 4.54
CA PRO A 22 -10.76 -5.90 5.12
C PRO A 22 -11.13 -4.56 5.76
N ARG A 23 -10.78 -4.38 7.03
CA ARG A 23 -11.10 -3.18 7.81
C ARG A 23 -10.46 -1.95 7.18
N ASP A 24 -11.21 -0.86 7.02
CA ASP A 24 -10.72 0.41 6.46
C ASP A 24 -11.52 1.55 7.11
N PRO A 25 -11.33 1.77 8.42
CA PRO A 25 -12.22 2.61 9.22
C PRO A 25 -12.34 4.04 8.70
N ASP A 26 -11.27 4.59 8.14
CA ASP A 26 -11.26 5.95 7.58
C ASP A 26 -11.57 5.96 6.07
N GLY A 27 -11.82 4.78 5.49
CA GLY A 27 -12.24 4.61 4.11
C GLY A 27 -11.19 5.06 3.11
N THR A 28 -9.90 4.88 3.42
CA THR A 28 -8.78 5.30 2.56
C THR A 28 -8.92 4.79 1.14
N LEU A 29 -9.25 3.51 0.94
CA LEU A 29 -9.39 2.95 -0.40
C LEU A 29 -10.53 3.63 -1.18
N LYS A 30 -11.65 3.90 -0.51
CA LYS A 30 -12.80 4.57 -1.10
C LYS A 30 -12.47 6.01 -1.47
N ARG A 31 -11.73 6.73 -0.62
CA ARG A 31 -11.31 8.12 -0.85
C ARG A 31 -10.31 8.23 -2.01
N VAL A 32 -9.35 7.30 -2.08
CA VAL A 32 -8.33 7.30 -3.14
C VAL A 32 -8.93 6.97 -4.51
N ARG A 33 -9.89 6.05 -4.58
CA ARG A 33 -10.50 5.64 -5.87
C ARG A 33 -11.19 6.82 -6.57
N GLY A 34 -10.70 7.18 -7.76
CA GLY A 34 -11.16 8.35 -8.51
C GLY A 34 -10.79 9.70 -7.89
N GLY A 35 -10.07 9.70 -6.77
CA GLY A 35 -9.72 10.86 -5.96
C GLY A 35 -8.23 11.19 -6.01
N THR A 36 -7.66 11.57 -4.86
CA THR A 36 -6.24 11.90 -4.71
C THR A 36 -5.55 10.93 -3.76
N MET A 37 -4.44 10.36 -4.23
CA MET A 37 -3.50 9.55 -3.45
C MET A 37 -2.33 10.42 -3.01
N ARG A 38 -2.20 10.64 -1.71
CA ARG A 38 -1.15 11.44 -1.07
C ARG A 38 0.04 10.53 -0.79
N VAL A 39 1.15 10.76 -1.50
CA VAL A 39 2.32 9.88 -1.50
C VAL A 39 3.54 10.61 -0.96
N GLY A 40 4.05 10.15 0.18
CA GLY A 40 5.35 10.56 0.68
C GLY A 40 6.48 9.89 -0.10
N MET A 41 7.53 10.64 -0.43
CA MET A 41 8.74 10.11 -1.05
C MET A 41 9.99 10.45 -0.24
N VAL A 42 10.77 9.42 0.08
CA VAL A 42 12.13 9.54 0.60
C VAL A 42 13.08 9.10 -0.50
N VAL A 43 14.08 9.93 -0.85
CA VAL A 43 15.06 9.56 -1.87
C VAL A 43 15.95 8.44 -1.35
N ASP A 44 15.91 7.30 -2.03
CA ASP A 44 16.78 6.13 -1.79
C ASP A 44 17.03 5.44 -3.12
N THR A 45 18.17 5.71 -3.75
CA THR A 45 18.48 5.20 -5.10
C THR A 45 18.91 3.73 -5.03
N PRO A 46 18.37 2.83 -5.87
CA PRO A 46 17.56 3.08 -7.07
C PRO A 46 16.04 3.00 -6.87
N TRP A 47 15.58 2.80 -5.64
CA TRP A 47 14.16 2.58 -5.31
C TRP A 47 13.33 3.84 -5.57
N VAL A 48 13.80 4.98 -5.09
CA VAL A 48 13.19 6.29 -5.28
C VAL A 48 14.28 7.30 -5.63
N THR A 49 14.10 7.98 -6.75
CA THR A 49 14.93 9.12 -7.15
C THR A 49 14.10 10.40 -7.12
N ASP A 50 14.74 11.56 -6.98
CA ASP A 50 14.03 12.82 -7.22
C ASP A 50 13.85 13.04 -8.72
N SER A 51 12.64 13.37 -9.14
CA SER A 51 12.28 13.65 -10.52
C SER A 51 11.41 14.90 -10.58
N GLY A 52 11.98 16.06 -10.26
CA GLY A 52 11.37 17.39 -10.47
C GLY A 52 9.97 17.57 -9.86
N ASP A 53 8.94 17.16 -10.57
CA ASP A 53 7.54 17.21 -10.17
C ASP A 53 7.06 16.00 -9.33
N GLY A 54 7.90 14.99 -9.09
CA GLY A 54 7.58 13.86 -8.23
C GLY A 54 8.75 12.89 -8.01
N ALA A 55 8.42 11.62 -7.80
CA ALA A 55 9.42 10.56 -7.66
C ALA A 55 9.77 9.92 -9.01
N GLY A 56 11.01 9.50 -9.18
CA GLY A 56 11.45 8.49 -10.13
C GLY A 56 11.84 7.20 -9.42
N GLY A 57 12.60 6.33 -10.09
CA GLY A 57 13.07 5.06 -9.53
C GLY A 57 12.09 3.90 -9.66
N ILE A 58 12.43 2.77 -9.06
CA ILE A 58 11.67 1.53 -9.17
C ILE A 58 10.28 1.64 -8.52
N GLU A 59 10.21 2.22 -7.32
CA GLU A 59 8.96 2.33 -6.56
C GLU A 59 7.98 3.34 -7.17
N ARG A 60 8.45 4.26 -8.01
CA ARG A 60 7.56 5.11 -8.83
C ARG A 60 6.60 4.28 -9.68
N THR A 61 7.07 3.16 -10.25
CA THR A 61 6.21 2.28 -11.06
C THR A 61 5.04 1.69 -10.26
N ILE A 62 5.23 1.45 -8.96
CA ILE A 62 4.17 0.98 -8.06
C ILE A 62 3.09 2.05 -7.92
N VAL A 63 3.51 3.31 -7.74
CA VAL A 63 2.62 4.46 -7.60
C VAL A 63 1.84 4.73 -8.89
N ASP A 64 2.50 4.63 -10.05
CA ASP A 64 1.87 4.81 -11.36
C ASP A 64 0.79 3.74 -11.61
N ASP A 65 1.06 2.49 -11.19
CA ASP A 65 0.12 1.39 -11.38
C ASP A 65 -1.06 1.46 -10.41
N LEU A 66 -0.83 1.92 -9.18
CA LEU A 66 -1.91 2.25 -8.24
C LEU A 66 -2.79 3.39 -8.78
N SER A 67 -2.17 4.47 -9.24
CA SER A 67 -2.86 5.62 -9.84
C SER A 67 -3.75 5.17 -11.00
N ARG A 68 -3.22 4.34 -11.90
CA ARG A 68 -3.97 3.82 -13.06
C ARG A 68 -5.09 2.85 -12.66
N GLU A 69 -4.84 1.91 -11.75
CA GLU A 69 -5.86 0.93 -11.32
C GLU A 69 -7.01 1.60 -10.57
N LEU A 70 -6.72 2.64 -9.79
CA LEU A 70 -7.71 3.32 -8.95
C LEU A 70 -8.30 4.58 -9.60
N GLY A 71 -7.76 5.02 -10.74
CA GLY A 71 -8.11 6.30 -11.35
C GLY A 71 -7.79 7.50 -10.45
N ALA A 72 -6.75 7.39 -9.62
CA ALA A 72 -6.38 8.38 -8.62
C ALA A 72 -5.32 9.34 -9.15
N LYS A 73 -5.43 10.63 -8.82
CA LYS A 73 -4.35 11.62 -9.02
C LYS A 73 -3.31 11.44 -7.91
N VAL A 74 -2.03 11.61 -8.25
CA VAL A 74 -0.95 11.53 -7.27
C VAL A 74 -0.60 12.92 -6.77
N GLU A 75 -0.60 13.10 -5.45
CA GLU A 75 -0.07 14.28 -4.77
C GLU A 75 1.22 13.87 -4.06
N TRP A 76 2.34 14.48 -4.45
CA TRP A 76 3.67 14.13 -3.93
C TRP A 76 4.04 14.99 -2.73
N HIS A 77 4.49 14.34 -1.66
CA HIS A 77 5.01 14.99 -0.46
C HIS A 77 6.48 14.61 -0.26
N ARG A 78 7.33 15.62 -0.09
CA ARG A 78 8.76 15.46 0.20
C ARG A 78 9.01 15.78 1.67
N GLY A 79 9.92 15.04 2.29
CA GLY A 79 10.29 15.23 3.69
C GLY A 79 11.32 14.21 4.14
N SER A 80 11.70 14.27 5.42
CA SER A 80 12.46 13.19 6.03
C SER A 80 11.59 11.95 6.20
N ALA A 81 12.22 10.78 6.32
CA ALA A 81 11.49 9.54 6.59
C ALA A 81 10.66 9.64 7.87
N GLU A 82 11.21 10.23 8.92
CA GLU A 82 10.52 10.48 10.20
C GLU A 82 9.23 11.29 9.99
N GLN A 83 9.33 12.47 9.34
CA GLN A 83 8.18 13.33 9.09
C GLN A 83 7.09 12.63 8.26
N LEU A 84 7.48 11.94 7.19
CA LEU A 84 6.52 11.30 6.29
C LEU A 84 5.86 10.09 6.94
N LEU A 85 6.59 9.33 7.74
CA LEU A 85 6.04 8.16 8.43
C LEU A 85 5.15 8.57 9.61
N ASP A 86 5.44 9.68 10.29
CA ASP A 86 4.54 10.30 11.26
C ASP A 86 3.25 10.78 10.57
N SER A 87 3.34 11.53 9.47
CA SER A 87 2.15 11.93 8.69
C SER A 87 1.37 10.72 8.14
N LEU A 88 2.04 9.61 7.83
CA LEU A 88 1.37 8.36 7.43
C LEU A 88 0.64 7.70 8.61
N HIS A 89 1.22 7.74 9.82
CA HIS A 89 0.59 7.27 11.05
C HIS A 89 -0.68 8.05 11.38
N GLU A 90 -0.61 9.39 11.25
CA GLU A 90 -1.73 10.32 11.43
C GLU A 90 -2.71 10.32 10.23
N ARG A 91 -2.48 9.47 9.22
CA ARG A 91 -3.30 9.34 8.00
C ARG A 91 -3.43 10.63 7.18
N GLU A 92 -2.45 11.50 7.29
CA GLU A 92 -2.26 12.65 6.40
C GLU A 92 -1.66 12.22 5.05
N LEU A 93 -0.98 11.06 5.02
CA LEU A 93 -0.52 10.38 3.81
C LEU A 93 -1.20 9.02 3.66
N ASP A 94 -1.21 8.49 2.45
CA ASP A 94 -1.80 7.18 2.14
C ASP A 94 -0.73 6.12 1.92
N LEU A 95 0.40 6.53 1.34
CA LEU A 95 1.52 5.68 0.96
C LEU A 95 2.81 6.45 1.19
N VAL A 96 3.84 5.78 1.69
CA VAL A 96 5.21 6.32 1.68
C VAL A 96 6.13 5.31 0.99
N ILE A 97 6.83 5.81 -0.03
CA ILE A 97 7.88 5.09 -0.77
C ILE A 97 9.26 5.63 -0.35
N GLY A 98 10.26 4.78 -0.35
CA GLY A 98 11.60 5.14 0.14
C GLY A 98 12.57 3.98 0.25
N GLY A 99 12.34 2.88 -0.48
CA GLY A 99 13.22 1.71 -0.43
C GLY A 99 13.21 0.98 0.92
N PHE A 100 12.16 1.17 1.73
CA PHE A 100 12.05 0.53 3.04
C PHE A 100 12.11 -0.99 2.93
N THR A 101 12.51 -1.64 4.02
CA THR A 101 12.49 -3.10 4.13
C THR A 101 11.45 -3.56 5.14
N THR A 102 11.03 -4.82 5.07
CA THR A 102 10.14 -5.42 6.08
C THR A 102 10.75 -5.46 7.49
N GLN A 103 12.05 -5.20 7.62
CA GLN A 103 12.79 -5.12 8.88
C GLN A 103 12.95 -3.68 9.39
N SER A 104 12.38 -2.71 8.69
CA SER A 104 12.42 -1.29 9.05
C SER A 104 12.02 -1.07 10.52
N PRO A 105 12.73 -0.19 11.26
CA PRO A 105 12.40 0.11 12.66
C PRO A 105 10.99 0.71 12.80
N TRP A 106 10.47 1.30 11.73
CA TRP A 106 9.17 1.97 11.65
C TRP A 106 7.97 1.01 11.64
N LYS A 107 8.18 -0.32 11.58
CA LYS A 107 7.11 -1.33 11.55
C LYS A 107 6.17 -1.31 12.77
N GLN A 108 6.55 -0.62 13.85
CA GLN A 108 5.72 -0.43 15.04
C GLN A 108 4.78 0.77 14.93
N GLN A 109 5.06 1.71 14.02
CA GLN A 109 4.30 2.94 13.83
C GLN A 109 3.44 2.89 12.56
N VAL A 110 3.93 2.24 11.50
CA VAL A 110 3.22 2.14 10.22
C VAL A 110 3.01 0.67 9.82
N ALA A 111 2.05 0.44 8.93
CA ALA A 111 1.91 -0.86 8.30
C ALA A 111 2.89 -0.96 7.13
N LEU A 112 3.68 -2.04 7.09
CA LEU A 112 4.53 -2.38 5.93
C LEU A 112 3.85 -3.45 5.10
N THR A 113 3.89 -3.33 3.78
CA THR A 113 3.43 -4.40 2.90
C THR A 113 4.29 -5.65 3.06
N LYS A 114 3.78 -6.78 2.55
CA LYS A 114 4.67 -7.89 2.22
C LYS A 114 5.79 -7.44 1.27
N ALA A 115 6.93 -8.13 1.35
CA ALA A 115 8.05 -7.83 0.48
C ALA A 115 7.67 -8.02 -0.99
N TYR A 116 7.83 -6.97 -1.80
CA TYR A 116 7.57 -7.03 -3.24
C TYR A 116 8.78 -7.56 -4.00
N TYR A 117 9.98 -7.37 -3.46
CA TYR A 117 11.26 -7.81 -4.02
C TYR A 117 12.30 -7.99 -2.92
N THR A 118 13.14 -9.01 -3.03
CA THR A 118 14.29 -9.20 -2.12
C THR A 118 15.57 -8.94 -2.90
N ASP A 119 16.20 -7.80 -2.63
CA ASP A 119 17.54 -7.52 -3.17
C ASP A 119 18.58 -8.30 -2.35
N THR A 120 19.69 -8.66 -2.98
CA THR A 120 20.80 -9.31 -2.29
C THR A 120 22.08 -8.55 -2.54
N LEU A 121 22.58 -7.91 -1.50
CA LEU A 121 23.74 -7.02 -1.54
C LEU A 121 24.90 -7.59 -0.72
N MET A 122 26.11 -7.13 -1.02
CA MET A 122 27.27 -7.37 -0.16
C MET A 122 27.43 -6.19 0.79
N LEU A 123 26.98 -6.34 2.03
CA LEU A 123 27.12 -5.34 3.08
C LEU A 123 28.14 -5.83 4.10
N HIS A 124 29.17 -5.03 4.38
CA HIS A 124 30.24 -5.39 5.32
C HIS A 124 30.89 -6.76 5.01
N GLY A 125 31.08 -7.06 3.72
CA GLY A 125 31.65 -8.33 3.27
C GLY A 125 30.74 -9.55 3.41
N LYS A 126 29.47 -9.36 3.81
CA LYS A 126 28.47 -10.43 3.94
C LYS A 126 27.36 -10.27 2.92
N ARG A 127 26.89 -11.40 2.41
CA ARG A 127 25.67 -11.45 1.61
C ARG A 127 24.48 -11.13 2.53
N THR A 128 23.76 -10.05 2.24
CA THR A 128 22.64 -9.58 3.04
C THR A 128 21.42 -9.42 2.15
N GLU A 129 20.31 -10.02 2.57
CA GLU A 129 19.02 -9.86 1.91
C GLU A 129 18.33 -8.58 2.39
N GLN A 130 17.75 -7.84 1.45
CA GLN A 130 16.97 -6.63 1.67
C GLN A 130 15.55 -6.86 1.10
N PRO A 131 14.62 -7.39 1.92
CA PRO A 131 13.23 -7.59 1.51
C PRO A 131 12.48 -6.25 1.48
N HIS A 132 12.39 -5.63 0.32
CA HIS A 132 11.80 -4.30 0.14
C HIS A 132 10.28 -4.30 0.21
N ALA A 133 9.74 -3.27 0.86
CA ALA A 133 8.32 -3.06 1.12
C ALA A 133 8.00 -1.56 1.08
N VAL A 134 6.75 -1.21 0.83
CA VAL A 134 6.27 0.17 0.95
C VAL A 134 5.46 0.33 2.24
N ALA A 135 5.38 1.55 2.76
CA ALA A 135 4.63 1.85 3.98
C ALA A 135 3.24 2.37 3.64
N VAL A 136 2.22 1.88 4.35
CA VAL A 136 0.82 2.29 4.23
C VAL A 136 0.26 2.68 5.59
N ALA A 137 -0.83 3.46 5.58
CA ALA A 137 -1.51 3.89 6.79
C ALA A 137 -1.91 2.69 7.68
N PRO A 138 -1.58 2.70 8.98
CA PRO A 138 -1.89 1.58 9.87
C PRO A 138 -3.41 1.42 10.06
N GLY A 139 -3.90 0.18 10.03
CA GLY A 139 -5.31 -0.16 10.24
C GLY A 139 -6.23 0.01 9.02
N GLU A 140 -5.73 0.60 7.93
CA GLU A 140 -6.41 0.72 6.63
C GLU A 140 -6.17 -0.55 5.79
N ASN A 141 -6.68 -1.69 6.26
CA ASN A 141 -6.41 -3.00 5.67
C ASN A 141 -6.97 -3.15 4.25
N ALA A 142 -8.11 -2.54 3.91
CA ALA A 142 -8.60 -2.58 2.52
C ALA A 142 -7.66 -1.84 1.58
N TRP A 143 -7.15 -0.69 2.03
CA TRP A 143 -6.10 0.04 1.33
C TRP A 143 -4.83 -0.82 1.18
N GLN A 144 -4.32 -1.43 2.25
CA GLN A 144 -3.15 -2.31 2.18
C GLN A 144 -3.35 -3.47 1.20
N VAL A 145 -4.53 -4.12 1.21
CA VAL A 145 -4.87 -5.20 0.27
C VAL A 145 -4.86 -4.72 -1.19
N ALA A 146 -5.30 -3.48 -1.44
CA ALA A 146 -5.23 -2.89 -2.78
C ALA A 146 -3.78 -2.68 -3.22
N VAL A 147 -2.94 -2.13 -2.36
CA VAL A 147 -1.49 -1.97 -2.63
C VAL A 147 -0.83 -3.32 -2.89
N GLU A 148 -1.06 -4.32 -2.03
CA GLU A 148 -0.48 -5.65 -2.20
C GLU A 148 -0.94 -6.39 -3.46
N ARG A 149 -2.13 -6.06 -4.00
CA ARG A 149 -2.60 -6.60 -5.27
C ARG A 149 -1.74 -6.10 -6.43
N VAL A 150 -1.46 -4.80 -6.48
CA VAL A 150 -0.57 -4.19 -7.49
C VAL A 150 0.83 -4.79 -7.39
N LEU A 151 1.40 -4.84 -6.18
CA LEU A 151 2.74 -5.41 -5.95
C LEU A 151 2.84 -6.86 -6.43
N ARG A 152 1.82 -7.67 -6.13
CA ARG A 152 1.78 -9.08 -6.56
C ARG A 152 1.66 -9.21 -8.08
N GLY A 153 0.85 -8.38 -8.71
CA GLY A 153 0.65 -8.39 -10.17
C GLY A 153 1.95 -8.13 -10.95
N LYS A 154 2.88 -7.38 -10.36
CA LYS A 154 4.13 -6.95 -10.99
C LYS A 154 5.38 -7.64 -10.50
N ARG A 155 5.25 -8.64 -9.64
CA ARG A 155 6.39 -9.29 -8.96
C ARG A 155 7.53 -9.71 -9.91
N ASN A 156 7.17 -10.11 -11.13
CA ASN A 156 8.12 -10.58 -12.13
C ASN A 156 8.88 -9.46 -12.87
N GLU A 157 8.43 -8.20 -12.74
CA GLU A 157 9.08 -7.04 -13.37
C GLU A 157 10.24 -6.50 -12.53
N PHE A 158 10.16 -6.61 -11.19
CA PHE A 158 11.16 -6.04 -10.27
C PHE A 158 12.61 -6.48 -10.53
N PRO A 159 12.91 -7.76 -10.86
CA PRO A 159 14.28 -8.14 -11.22
C PRO A 159 14.82 -7.37 -12.43
N THR A 160 13.99 -7.14 -13.44
CA THR A 160 14.38 -6.38 -14.65
C THR A 160 14.55 -4.91 -14.33
N LEU A 161 13.60 -4.31 -13.59
CA LEU A 161 13.69 -2.93 -13.14
C LEU A 161 14.96 -2.69 -12.30
N ARG A 162 15.26 -3.60 -11.37
CA ARG A 162 16.45 -3.53 -10.52
C ARG A 162 17.76 -3.60 -11.30
N ARG A 163 17.82 -4.48 -12.33
CA ARG A 163 18.97 -4.57 -13.24
C ARG A 163 19.11 -3.32 -14.11
N ALA A 164 18.00 -2.77 -14.58
CA ALA A 164 18.00 -1.56 -15.40
C ALA A 164 18.48 -0.33 -14.62
N ALA A 165 18.09 -0.20 -13.35
CA ALA A 165 18.47 0.91 -12.49
C ALA A 165 19.86 0.78 -11.83
N GLY A 166 20.50 -0.40 -11.94
CA GLY A 166 21.88 -0.62 -11.49
C GLY A 166 22.93 -0.43 -12.58
N ARG A 167 22.52 -0.02 -13.79
CA ARG A 167 23.40 0.43 -14.87
C ARG A 167 23.53 1.94 -14.80
#